data_AF-A0A5Y5LZX6-F1
#
_entry.id   AF-A0A5Y5LZX6-F1
#
_cell.length_a   1.000
_cell.length_b   1.000
_cell.length_c   1.000
_cell.angle_alpha   90.00
_cell.angle_beta   90.00
_cell.angle_gamma   90.00
#
_symmetry.space_group_name_H-M   'P 1'
#
loop_
_entity.id
_entity.type
_entity.pdbx_description
1 polymer ?
#
loop_
_entity_poly.entity_id
_entity_poly.type
_entity_poly.pdbx_seq_one_letter_code
_entity_poly.pdbx_strand_id
1 'polypeptide(L)'
;LEKNIQALLSGVNEPLGNKLLNFIQNKTCSRFNIDENLNIYDKTHNVFMYENLEEELNFFYQSVLEKTPRYPFICIYGIGNALLIKNLAKHYKHLFVFESEIELFILALSTLDLSEELKTYQVILFDAATKDVEIHIAMVFDQQSILEYLSLYEMFISSHYYLKYYETSILSLNELCIKSASVAIRNADITCFLPLLTHGQFLQNIPSMLESIPFQRILSERKNKFDNTIVVSAGPSLAKQLPLLKAYQDKAVIFCADGALSMLEKEGIVPDYVTNLDFTDLAMNFFQNKENKTSLNILSCATHPNVVHSLKAENCMIVLRNKALYQRFNLNDFGYIDTGTHVSHFSYTLA
;
A
#
# COMPACT_ATOMS: atom_id res chain seq x y z
N LEU A 1 28.02 17.78 16.51
CA LEU A 1 26.61 17.76 16.97
C LEU A 1 25.73 18.84 16.33
N GLU A 2 25.96 20.14 16.57
CA GLU A 2 25.05 21.21 16.10
C GLU A 2 24.74 21.16 14.60
N LYS A 3 25.77 21.00 13.75
CA LYS A 3 25.59 20.86 12.28
C LYS A 3 24.70 19.67 11.89
N ASN A 4 24.87 18.53 12.57
CA ASN A 4 24.06 17.33 12.32
C ASN A 4 22.62 17.55 12.74
N ILE A 5 22.39 18.17 13.89
CA ILE A 5 21.04 18.49 14.36
C ILE A 5 20.34 19.47 13.41
N GLN A 6 21.03 20.52 12.97
CA GLN A 6 20.50 21.46 11.97
C GLN A 6 20.14 20.75 10.65
N ALA A 7 20.97 19.79 10.20
CA ALA A 7 20.67 18.99 9.03
C ALA A 7 19.38 18.16 9.20
N LEU A 8 19.21 17.49 10.36
CA LEU A 8 18.00 16.70 10.65
C LEU A 8 16.73 17.56 10.67
N LEU A 9 16.81 18.78 11.21
CA LEU A 9 15.67 19.71 11.29
C LEU A 9 15.19 20.25 9.93
N SER A 10 16.01 20.13 8.89
CA SER A 10 15.73 20.72 7.58
C SER A 10 15.02 19.79 6.59
N GLY A 11 14.53 18.62 7.04
CA GLY A 11 13.99 17.60 6.13
C GLY A 11 13.20 16.46 6.78
N VAL A 12 13.18 15.29 6.13
CA VAL A 12 12.39 14.09 6.54
C VAL A 12 12.65 13.61 7.96
N ASN A 13 13.78 14.01 8.55
CA ASN A 13 14.19 13.68 9.90
C ASN A 13 13.82 14.72 10.96
N GLU A 14 13.02 15.75 10.62
CA GLU A 14 12.65 16.84 11.54
C GLU A 14 12.06 16.33 12.87
N PRO A 15 11.14 15.32 12.91
CA PRO A 15 10.63 14.81 14.17
C PRO A 15 11.72 14.25 15.09
N LEU A 16 12.71 13.54 14.52
CA LEU A 16 13.86 13.02 15.25
C LEU A 16 14.79 14.15 15.70
N GLY A 17 15.05 15.14 14.85
CA GLY A 17 15.84 16.32 15.21
C GLY A 17 15.26 17.06 16.43
N ASN A 18 13.94 17.27 16.45
CA ASN A 18 13.23 17.86 17.58
C ASN A 18 13.31 17.00 18.85
N LYS A 19 13.17 15.68 18.72
CA LYS A 19 13.31 14.74 19.83
C LYS A 19 14.72 14.78 20.44
N LEU A 20 15.76 14.85 19.60
CA LEU A 20 17.15 14.96 20.04
C LEU A 20 17.42 16.28 20.75
N LEU A 21 16.94 17.42 20.22
CA LEU A 21 17.06 18.72 20.87
C LEU A 21 16.43 18.73 22.27
N ASN A 22 15.21 18.20 22.37
CA ASN A 22 14.50 18.09 23.65
C ASN A 22 15.27 17.22 24.65
N PHE A 23 15.82 16.08 24.20
CA PHE A 23 16.64 15.22 25.05
C PHE A 23 17.87 15.96 25.57
N ILE A 24 18.63 16.64 24.70
CA ILE A 24 19.86 17.36 25.07
C ILE A 24 19.58 18.47 26.09
N GLN A 25 18.42 19.14 26.01
CA GLN A 25 18.04 20.20 26.94
C GLN A 25 17.60 19.67 28.32
N ASN A 26 16.96 18.50 28.37
CA ASN A 26 16.25 18.02 29.56
C ASN A 26 16.85 16.77 30.21
N LYS A 27 17.80 16.09 29.56
CA LYS A 27 18.38 14.83 29.99
C LYS A 27 19.87 14.76 29.67
N THR A 28 20.57 13.87 30.36
CA THR A 28 21.99 13.59 30.13
C THR A 28 22.16 12.15 29.68
N CYS A 29 23.07 11.90 28.74
CA CYS A 29 23.46 10.54 28.38
C CYS A 29 24.05 9.84 29.61
N SER A 30 23.39 8.79 30.08
CA SER A 30 23.70 8.14 31.35
C SER A 30 24.12 6.70 31.16
N ARG A 31 23.53 6.00 30.19
CA ARG A 31 23.75 4.58 29.94
C ARG A 31 24.99 4.34 29.09
N PHE A 32 25.16 5.13 28.03
CA PHE A 32 26.28 4.94 27.10
C PHE A 32 27.34 6.02 27.27
N ASN A 33 28.61 5.64 27.13
CA ASN A 33 29.73 6.57 27.02
C ASN A 33 30.67 6.11 25.92
N ILE A 34 31.32 7.07 25.26
CA ILE A 34 32.33 6.80 24.25
C ILE A 34 33.72 7.06 24.84
N ASP A 35 34.69 6.19 24.56
CA ASP A 35 36.08 6.35 24.98
C ASP A 35 36.91 7.13 23.94
N GLU A 36 38.20 7.33 24.22
CA GLU A 36 39.14 8.03 23.34
C GLU A 36 39.36 7.31 22.00
N ASN A 37 39.14 5.98 21.97
CA ASN A 37 39.25 5.15 20.77
C ASN A 37 37.94 5.06 20.00
N LEU A 38 36.92 5.86 20.37
CA LEU A 38 35.59 5.86 19.79
C LEU A 38 34.79 4.57 20.02
N ASN A 39 35.20 3.73 20.98
CA ASN A 39 34.43 2.56 21.38
C ASN A 39 33.35 2.97 22.39
N ILE A 40 32.18 2.34 22.30
CA ILE A 40 31.02 2.66 23.13
C ILE A 40 30.96 1.65 24.27
N TYR A 41 30.91 2.13 25.51
CA TYR A 41 30.67 1.32 26.69
C TYR A 41 29.19 1.43 27.10
N ASP A 42 28.54 0.28 27.26
CA ASP A 42 27.18 0.18 27.82
C ASP A 42 27.26 -0.13 29.31
N LYS A 43 26.95 0.86 30.15
CA LYS A 43 26.98 0.72 31.62
C LYS A 43 25.89 -0.20 32.16
N THR A 44 24.80 -0.41 31.42
CA THR A 44 23.74 -1.33 31.85
C THR A 44 24.21 -2.77 31.81
N HIS A 45 24.94 -3.14 30.74
CA HIS A 45 25.44 -4.49 30.54
C HIS A 45 26.91 -4.66 31.00
N ASN A 46 27.59 -3.56 31.33
CA ASN A 46 29.01 -3.50 31.67
C ASN A 46 29.93 -4.09 30.60
N VAL A 47 29.64 -3.80 29.32
CA VAL A 47 30.41 -4.30 28.18
C VAL A 47 30.72 -3.19 27.19
N PHE A 48 31.82 -3.32 26.47
CA PHE A 48 32.05 -2.53 25.26
C PHE A 48 31.22 -3.09 24.10
N MET A 49 30.78 -2.18 23.22
CA MET A 49 30.02 -2.51 22.02
C MET A 49 30.86 -3.29 21.00
N TYR A 50 32.17 -3.04 21.00
CA TYR A 50 33.14 -3.72 20.14
C TYR A 50 34.25 -4.33 21.00
N GLU A 51 34.63 -5.58 20.74
CA GLU A 51 35.80 -6.21 21.33
C GLU A 51 37.08 -5.67 20.67
N ASN A 52 37.08 -5.64 19.34
CA ASN A 52 38.09 -4.97 18.52
C ASN A 52 37.37 -4.08 17.50
N LEU A 53 37.37 -2.78 17.74
CA LEU A 53 36.62 -1.81 16.94
C LEU A 53 36.99 -1.87 15.45
N GLU A 54 38.27 -1.88 15.12
CA GLU A 54 38.73 -1.82 13.72
C GLU A 54 38.41 -3.11 12.97
N GLU A 55 38.68 -4.27 13.58
CA GLU A 55 38.41 -5.58 12.96
C GLU A 55 36.91 -5.80 12.75
N GLU A 56 36.07 -5.50 13.75
CA GLU A 56 34.62 -5.66 13.61
C GLU A 56 34.04 -4.69 12.59
N LEU A 57 34.42 -3.41 12.62
CA LEU A 57 33.95 -2.45 11.62
C LEU A 57 34.33 -2.88 10.21
N ASN A 58 35.56 -3.36 10.00
CA ASN A 58 36.02 -3.86 8.71
C ASN A 58 35.24 -5.12 8.29
N PHE A 59 34.97 -6.05 9.21
CA PHE A 59 34.20 -7.25 8.94
C PHE A 59 32.77 -6.92 8.47
N PHE A 60 32.04 -6.09 9.20
CA PHE A 60 30.67 -5.70 8.82
C PHE A 60 30.66 -4.87 7.53
N TYR A 61 31.62 -3.97 7.37
CA TYR A 61 31.77 -3.18 6.15
C TYR A 61 31.95 -4.05 4.90
N GLN A 62 32.91 -4.99 4.93
CA GLN A 62 33.14 -5.91 3.79
C GLN A 62 31.94 -6.83 3.55
N SER A 63 31.35 -7.38 4.61
CA SER A 63 30.18 -8.26 4.50
C SER A 63 28.99 -7.59 3.81
N VAL A 64 28.76 -6.30 4.10
CA VAL A 64 27.71 -5.51 3.45
C VAL A 64 28.05 -5.27 1.97
N LEU A 65 29.27 -4.84 1.65
CA LEU A 65 29.69 -4.55 0.28
C LEU A 65 29.65 -5.80 -0.63
N GLU A 66 30.10 -6.95 -0.12
CA GLU A 66 30.11 -8.22 -0.87
C GLU A 66 28.70 -8.70 -1.22
N LYS A 67 27.73 -8.52 -0.31
CA LYS A 67 26.35 -8.93 -0.51
C LYS A 67 25.52 -8.01 -1.38
N THR A 68 25.91 -6.73 -1.49
CA THR A 68 25.07 -5.68 -2.09
C THR A 68 25.71 -4.97 -3.29
N PRO A 69 26.30 -5.72 -4.24
CA PRO A 69 26.90 -5.09 -5.40
C PRO A 69 25.83 -4.35 -6.21
N ARG A 70 26.01 -3.04 -6.40
CA ARG A 70 25.12 -2.15 -7.17
C ARG A 70 23.74 -1.92 -6.54
N TYR A 71 23.55 -2.26 -5.27
CA TYR A 71 22.30 -1.91 -4.59
C TYR A 71 22.20 -0.38 -4.46
N PRO A 72 21.06 0.24 -4.78
CA PRO A 72 20.91 1.69 -4.67
C PRO A 72 20.70 2.13 -3.21
N PHE A 73 20.18 1.24 -2.38
CA PHE A 73 19.98 1.47 -0.96
C PHE A 73 20.31 0.23 -0.12
N ILE A 74 20.59 0.44 1.16
CA ILE A 74 20.61 -0.63 2.18
C ILE A 74 19.92 -0.15 3.46
N CYS A 75 19.44 -1.12 4.24
CA CYS A 75 18.88 -0.90 5.58
C CYS A 75 19.84 -1.47 6.62
N ILE A 76 20.14 -0.70 7.67
CA ILE A 76 21.03 -1.13 8.74
C ILE A 76 20.43 -0.83 10.11
N TYR A 77 20.48 -1.80 11.01
CA TYR A 77 20.13 -1.63 12.41
C TYR A 77 21.36 -1.34 13.26
N GLY A 78 21.23 -0.31 14.10
CA GLY A 78 22.24 0.21 15.00
C GLY A 78 23.10 1.29 14.35
N ILE A 79 23.13 2.49 14.95
CA ILE A 79 24.00 3.58 14.46
C ILE A 79 25.42 3.48 15.02
N GLY A 80 25.56 2.89 16.22
CA GLY A 80 26.84 2.73 16.91
C GLY A 80 27.56 4.07 17.09
N ASN A 81 28.85 4.13 16.74
CA ASN A 81 29.64 5.36 16.72
C ASN A 81 29.62 6.09 15.35
N ALA A 82 28.73 5.69 14.43
CA ALA A 82 28.59 6.18 13.06
C ALA A 82 29.78 5.95 12.10
N LEU A 83 30.89 5.33 12.52
CA LEU A 83 32.03 5.09 11.61
C LEU A 83 31.66 4.18 10.44
N LEU A 84 30.95 3.07 10.71
CA LEU A 84 30.45 2.17 9.68
C LEU A 84 29.52 2.89 8.70
N ILE A 85 28.58 3.67 9.23
CA ILE A 85 27.58 4.45 8.47
C ILE A 85 28.27 5.41 7.50
N LYS A 86 29.26 6.17 7.98
CA LYS A 86 30.03 7.11 7.15
C LYS A 86 30.80 6.43 6.03
N ASN A 87 31.37 5.25 6.31
CA ASN A 87 32.10 4.50 5.29
C ASN A 87 31.15 3.91 4.24
N LEU A 88 30.02 3.34 4.65
CA LEU A 88 29.01 2.81 3.73
C LEU A 88 28.36 3.92 2.89
N ALA A 89 28.14 5.12 3.43
CA ALA A 89 27.57 6.25 2.70
C ALA A 89 28.35 6.60 1.42
N LYS A 90 29.64 6.24 1.30
CA LYS A 90 30.43 6.45 0.07
C LYS A 90 29.97 5.57 -1.10
N HIS A 91 29.21 4.50 -0.84
CA HIS A 91 28.88 3.46 -1.81
C HIS A 91 27.40 3.40 -2.18
N TYR A 92 26.50 3.94 -1.35
CA TYR A 92 25.07 3.86 -1.55
C TYR A 92 24.45 5.23 -1.78
N LYS A 93 23.41 5.28 -2.61
CA LYS A 93 22.62 6.50 -2.83
C LYS A 93 21.74 6.79 -1.60
N HIS A 94 21.20 5.75 -0.97
CA HIS A 94 20.41 5.86 0.25
C HIS A 94 20.84 4.83 1.30
N LEU A 95 20.93 5.25 2.55
CA LEU A 95 21.28 4.44 3.70
C LEU A 95 20.23 4.67 4.78
N PHE A 96 19.40 3.66 5.04
CA PHE A 96 18.35 3.71 6.04
C PHE A 96 18.88 3.12 7.35
N VAL A 97 19.09 3.97 8.34
CA VAL A 97 19.72 3.58 9.62
C VAL A 97 18.67 3.58 10.72
N PHE A 98 18.40 2.42 11.30
CA PHE A 98 17.46 2.25 12.38
C PHE A 98 18.17 2.18 13.71
N GLU A 99 17.71 2.94 14.70
CA GLU A 99 18.26 2.91 16.06
C GLU A 99 17.14 3.09 17.08
N SER A 100 17.16 2.28 18.13
CA SER A 100 16.15 2.30 19.20
C SER A 100 16.56 3.21 20.35
N GLU A 101 17.85 3.46 20.55
CA GLU A 101 18.38 4.24 21.68
C GLU A 101 18.70 5.67 21.27
N ILE A 102 17.99 6.63 21.88
CA ILE A 102 18.22 8.06 21.63
C ILE A 102 19.63 8.51 22.04
N GLU A 103 20.22 7.90 23.08
CA GLU A 103 21.58 8.19 23.53
C GLU A 103 22.62 7.80 22.46
N LEU A 104 22.40 6.71 21.72
CA LEU A 104 23.31 6.27 20.66
C LEU A 104 23.28 7.22 19.46
N PHE A 105 22.11 7.78 19.10
CA PHE A 105 22.05 8.88 18.13
C PHE A 105 22.90 10.08 18.57
N ILE A 106 22.79 10.49 19.84
CA ILE A 106 23.52 11.65 20.35
C ILE A 106 25.03 11.39 20.33
N LEU A 107 25.47 10.21 20.78
CA LEU A 107 26.88 9.85 20.76
C LEU A 107 27.43 9.81 19.34
N ALA A 108 26.76 9.14 18.42
CA ALA A 108 27.13 9.06 17.01
C ALA A 108 27.27 10.45 16.37
N LEU A 109 26.24 11.30 16.51
CA LEU A 109 26.20 12.64 15.90
C LEU A 109 27.07 13.68 16.63
N SER A 110 27.55 13.36 17.84
CA SER A 110 28.57 14.13 18.53
C SER A 110 29.98 13.73 18.08
N THR A 111 30.17 12.46 17.75
CA THR A 111 31.44 11.87 17.34
C THR A 111 31.81 12.22 15.91
N LEU A 112 30.83 12.14 14.98
CA LEU A 112 31.10 12.25 13.56
C LEU A 112 30.18 13.27 12.86
N ASP A 113 30.74 14.03 11.92
CA ASP A 113 29.97 14.93 11.07
C ASP A 113 29.32 14.13 9.93
N LEU A 114 27.98 14.02 9.97
CA LEU A 114 27.12 13.41 8.95
C LEU A 114 26.23 14.48 8.28
N SER A 115 26.50 15.77 8.49
CA SER A 115 25.55 16.83 8.16
C SER A 115 25.26 16.91 6.67
N GLU A 116 26.24 16.62 5.81
CA GLU A 116 26.04 16.61 4.36
C GLU A 116 25.24 15.39 3.90
N GLU A 117 25.55 14.20 4.43
CA GLU A 117 24.79 12.99 4.13
C GLU A 117 23.33 13.08 4.58
N LEU A 118 23.08 13.74 5.71
CA LEU A 118 21.74 13.97 6.25
C LEU A 118 20.97 15.02 5.43
N LYS A 119 21.61 16.14 5.05
CA LYS A 119 20.98 17.19 4.21
C LYS A 119 20.60 16.68 2.82
N THR A 120 21.41 15.80 2.26
CA THR A 120 21.20 15.25 0.91
C THR A 120 20.25 14.05 0.90
N TYR A 121 19.73 13.64 2.07
CA TYR A 121 18.91 12.44 2.23
C TYR A 121 19.61 11.15 1.77
N GLN A 122 20.94 11.18 1.74
CA GLN A 122 21.75 9.99 1.51
C GLN A 122 21.71 9.09 2.74
N VAL A 123 21.72 9.66 3.94
CA VAL A 123 21.49 8.93 5.19
C VAL A 123 20.18 9.41 5.78
N ILE A 124 19.26 8.48 6.01
CA ILE A 124 17.98 8.75 6.69
C ILE A 124 17.94 7.91 7.95
N LEU A 125 17.75 8.58 9.09
CA LEU A 125 17.73 7.96 10.40
C LEU A 125 16.29 7.62 10.81
N PHE A 126 16.06 6.42 11.36
CA PHE A 126 14.78 5.99 11.86
C PHE A 126 14.88 5.70 13.36
N ASP A 127 14.06 6.40 14.13
CA ASP A 127 13.84 6.09 15.54
C ASP A 127 12.96 4.85 15.65
N ALA A 128 13.58 3.68 15.85
CA ALA A 128 12.88 2.40 15.89
C ALA A 128 11.95 2.27 17.12
N ALA A 129 12.09 3.14 18.12
CA ALA A 129 11.26 3.14 19.31
C ALA A 129 9.99 4.02 19.18
N THR A 130 9.84 4.79 18.09
CA THR A 130 8.64 5.62 17.90
C THR A 130 7.44 4.81 17.41
N LYS A 131 6.24 5.18 17.86
CA LYS A 131 4.99 4.50 17.46
C LYS A 131 4.69 4.65 15.97
N ASP A 132 5.12 5.76 15.39
CA ASP A 132 4.84 6.11 13.99
C ASP A 132 5.91 5.62 13.01
N VAL A 133 6.84 4.74 13.45
CA VAL A 133 7.94 4.25 12.62
C VAL A 133 7.43 3.50 11.38
N GLU A 134 6.32 2.76 11.49
CA GLU A 134 5.69 2.05 10.37
C GLU A 134 5.27 3.02 9.26
N ILE A 135 4.72 4.19 9.64
CA ILE A 135 4.28 5.22 8.71
C ILE A 135 5.48 5.82 7.98
N HIS A 136 6.55 6.15 8.71
CA HIS A 136 7.77 6.69 8.11
C HIS A 136 8.42 5.69 7.14
N ILE A 137 8.49 4.41 7.52
CA ILE A 137 9.00 3.34 6.64
C ILE A 137 8.14 3.26 5.37
N ALA A 138 6.81 3.21 5.52
CA ALA A 138 5.90 3.12 4.38
C ALA A 138 6.05 4.30 3.42
N MET A 139 6.18 5.53 3.93
CA MET A 139 6.39 6.73 3.10
C MET A 139 7.70 6.67 2.31
N VAL A 140 8.79 6.20 2.92
CA VAL A 140 10.09 6.09 2.25
C VAL A 140 10.08 4.97 1.21
N PHE A 141 9.45 3.83 1.53
CA PHE A 141 9.38 2.66 0.64
C PHE A 141 8.47 2.92 -0.57
N ASP A 142 7.44 3.76 -0.44
CA ASP A 142 6.55 4.14 -1.54
C ASP A 142 7.19 5.14 -2.54
N GLN A 143 8.37 5.68 -2.23
CA GLN A 143 9.10 6.52 -3.18
C GLN A 143 9.56 5.70 -4.39
N GLN A 144 9.26 6.17 -5.60
CA GLN A 144 9.52 5.41 -6.84
C GLN A 144 10.95 4.86 -6.93
N SER A 145 11.98 5.66 -6.62
CA SER A 145 13.38 5.23 -6.71
C SER A 145 13.78 4.16 -5.70
N ILE A 146 13.00 3.95 -4.64
CA ILE A 146 13.18 2.89 -3.65
C ILE A 146 12.31 1.69 -4.02
N LEU A 147 11.03 1.94 -4.33
CA LEU A 147 10.03 0.95 -4.72
C LEU A 147 10.52 0.00 -5.80
N GLU A 148 11.19 0.52 -6.84
CA GLU A 148 11.75 -0.26 -7.96
C GLU A 148 12.78 -1.32 -7.52
N TYR A 149 13.37 -1.16 -6.33
CA TYR A 149 14.42 -2.02 -5.78
C TYR A 149 14.03 -2.69 -4.46
N LEU A 150 12.80 -2.50 -3.97
CA LEU A 150 12.37 -3.04 -2.67
C LEU A 150 12.44 -4.57 -2.56
N SER A 151 12.40 -5.29 -3.68
CA SER A 151 12.61 -6.73 -3.70
C SER A 151 14.02 -7.16 -3.26
N LEU A 152 14.99 -6.24 -3.28
CA LEU A 152 16.36 -6.44 -2.82
C LEU A 152 16.55 -6.10 -1.33
N TYR A 153 15.47 -5.74 -0.62
CA TYR A 153 15.54 -5.39 0.80
C TYR A 153 16.20 -6.50 1.63
N GLU A 154 17.18 -6.10 2.43
CA GLU A 154 17.80 -6.90 3.50
C GLU A 154 18.11 -5.95 4.67
N MET A 155 17.91 -6.43 5.90
CA MET A 155 18.31 -5.72 7.12
C MET A 155 19.71 -6.16 7.55
N PHE A 156 20.68 -5.26 7.41
CA PHE A 156 22.04 -5.46 7.92
C PHE A 156 22.14 -5.02 9.39
N ILE A 157 23.12 -5.55 10.12
CA ILE A 157 23.34 -5.20 11.52
C ILE A 157 24.75 -4.61 11.65
N SER A 158 24.91 -3.56 12.44
CA SER A 158 26.17 -2.80 12.53
C SER A 158 27.23 -3.40 13.47
N SER A 159 26.84 -4.29 14.40
CA SER A 159 27.79 -4.97 15.29
C SER A 159 27.18 -6.21 15.96
N HIS A 160 28.05 -7.08 16.51
CA HIS A 160 27.63 -8.24 17.31
C HIS A 160 26.88 -7.83 18.59
N TYR A 161 27.18 -6.65 19.15
CA TYR A 161 26.48 -6.12 20.31
C TYR A 161 24.98 -5.95 20.04
N TYR A 162 24.58 -5.43 18.87
CA TYR A 162 23.15 -5.30 18.54
C TYR A 162 22.48 -6.67 18.38
N LEU A 163 23.15 -7.63 17.73
CA LEU A 163 22.66 -9.00 17.62
C LEU A 163 22.40 -9.62 19.01
N LYS A 164 23.26 -9.34 19.98
CA LYS A 164 23.15 -9.92 21.32
C LYS A 164 22.10 -9.25 22.21
N TYR A 165 21.99 -7.92 22.18
CA TYR A 165 21.18 -7.16 23.14
C TYR A 165 19.89 -6.58 22.55
N TYR A 166 19.75 -6.56 21.22
CA TYR A 166 18.62 -5.97 20.50
C TYR A 166 17.92 -6.94 19.53
N GLU A 167 18.17 -8.24 19.64
CA GLU A 167 17.62 -9.27 18.75
C GLU A 167 16.10 -9.14 18.56
N THR A 168 15.34 -9.03 19.65
CA THR A 168 13.88 -8.91 19.57
C THR A 168 13.44 -7.64 18.83
N SER A 169 14.09 -6.50 19.10
CA SER A 169 13.80 -5.24 18.41
C SER A 169 14.14 -5.31 16.92
N ILE A 170 15.27 -5.94 16.57
CA ILE A 170 15.70 -6.18 15.18
C ILE A 170 14.67 -7.03 14.45
N LEU A 171 14.24 -8.15 15.04
CA LEU A 171 13.28 -9.06 14.43
C LEU A 171 11.94 -8.38 14.19
N SER A 172 11.39 -7.70 15.21
CA SER A 172 10.11 -6.97 15.08
C SER A 172 10.19 -5.87 14.03
N LEU A 173 11.29 -5.12 13.96
CA LEU A 173 11.46 -4.07 12.96
C LEU A 173 11.65 -4.62 11.55
N ASN A 174 12.37 -5.74 11.41
CA ASN A 174 12.56 -6.40 10.13
C ASN A 174 11.22 -6.92 9.59
N GLU A 175 10.39 -7.53 10.43
CA GLU A 175 9.02 -7.93 10.06
C GLU A 175 8.19 -6.74 9.57
N LEU A 176 8.30 -5.60 10.26
CA LEU A 176 7.62 -4.37 9.88
C LEU A 176 8.06 -3.87 8.50
N CYS A 177 9.37 -3.85 8.24
CA CYS A 177 9.91 -3.44 6.95
C CYS A 177 9.48 -4.39 5.82
N ILE A 178 9.52 -5.71 6.04
CA ILE A 178 9.07 -6.71 5.06
C ILE A 178 7.58 -6.53 4.75
N LYS A 179 6.75 -6.32 5.77
CA LYS A 179 5.31 -6.07 5.61
C LYS A 179 5.08 -4.79 4.80
N SER A 180 5.76 -3.69 5.16
CA SER A 180 5.65 -2.41 4.43
C SER A 180 6.11 -2.55 2.98
N ALA A 181 7.23 -3.23 2.72
CA ALA A 181 7.71 -3.49 1.36
C ALA A 181 6.71 -4.33 0.55
N SER A 182 6.14 -5.38 1.15
CA SER A 182 5.11 -6.22 0.52
C SER A 182 3.86 -5.42 0.15
N VAL A 183 3.41 -4.51 1.01
CA VAL A 183 2.28 -3.62 0.73
C VAL A 183 2.60 -2.67 -0.42
N ALA A 184 3.77 -2.02 -0.40
CA ALA A 184 4.20 -1.10 -1.44
C ALA A 184 4.30 -1.79 -2.82
N ILE A 185 4.99 -2.94 -2.89
CA ILE A 185 5.13 -3.75 -4.11
C ILE A 185 3.76 -4.20 -4.64
N ARG A 186 2.86 -4.66 -3.77
CA ARG A 186 1.52 -5.10 -4.17
C ARG A 186 0.68 -3.96 -4.70
N ASN A 187 0.71 -2.80 -4.04
CA ASN A 187 -0.05 -1.62 -4.45
C ASN A 187 0.46 -1.04 -5.77
N ALA A 188 1.77 -1.12 -6.00
CA ALA A 188 2.39 -0.77 -7.27
C ALA A 188 1.99 -1.71 -8.42
N ASP A 189 1.48 -2.90 -8.10
CA ASP A 189 1.07 -3.95 -9.05
C ASP A 189 2.14 -4.18 -10.12
N ILE A 190 3.40 -4.33 -9.67
CA ILE A 190 4.58 -4.41 -10.55
C ILE A 190 4.46 -5.57 -11.56
N THR A 191 3.78 -6.66 -11.17
CA THR A 191 3.54 -7.81 -12.07
C THR A 191 2.56 -7.47 -13.20
N CYS A 192 1.84 -6.35 -13.11
CA CYS A 192 0.80 -5.89 -14.03
C CYS A 192 -0.27 -6.94 -14.29
N PHE A 193 -0.38 -7.96 -13.44
CA PHE A 193 -1.20 -9.14 -13.72
C PHE A 193 -2.66 -8.76 -13.88
N LEU A 194 -3.19 -7.99 -12.92
CA LEU A 194 -4.59 -7.61 -12.91
C LEU A 194 -4.96 -6.63 -14.05
N PRO A 195 -4.18 -5.56 -14.34
CA PRO A 195 -4.37 -4.70 -15.50
C PRO A 195 -4.33 -5.46 -16.82
N LEU A 196 -3.37 -6.38 -17.01
CA LEU A 196 -3.26 -7.17 -18.24
C LEU A 196 -4.43 -8.15 -18.39
N LEU A 197 -4.80 -8.84 -17.32
CA LEU A 197 -5.96 -9.74 -17.29
C LEU A 197 -7.24 -8.99 -17.64
N THR A 198 -7.55 -7.91 -16.93
CA THR A 198 -8.78 -7.14 -17.12
C THR A 198 -8.81 -6.40 -18.46
N HIS A 199 -7.67 -6.00 -19.01
CA HIS A 199 -7.59 -5.50 -20.37
C HIS A 199 -7.88 -6.59 -21.41
N GLY A 200 -7.31 -7.79 -21.23
CA GLY A 200 -7.59 -8.94 -22.08
C GLY A 200 -9.07 -9.37 -22.05
N GLN A 201 -9.71 -9.31 -20.87
CA GLN A 201 -11.13 -9.56 -20.71
C GLN A 201 -11.98 -8.48 -21.39
N PHE A 202 -11.62 -7.21 -21.26
CA PHE A 202 -12.25 -6.13 -22.01
C PHE A 202 -12.22 -6.39 -23.52
N LEU A 203 -11.06 -6.74 -24.09
CA LEU A 203 -10.96 -7.03 -25.52
C LEU A 203 -11.86 -8.20 -25.95
N GLN A 204 -11.98 -9.24 -25.12
CA GLN A 204 -12.91 -10.36 -25.36
C GLN A 204 -14.38 -9.96 -25.24
N ASN A 205 -14.70 -8.97 -24.40
CA ASN A 205 -16.05 -8.47 -24.19
C ASN A 205 -16.51 -7.46 -25.25
N ILE A 206 -15.62 -6.92 -26.10
CA ILE A 206 -15.97 -5.92 -27.11
C ILE A 206 -17.13 -6.38 -28.03
N PRO A 207 -17.13 -7.59 -28.61
CA PRO A 207 -18.24 -8.03 -29.46
C PRO A 207 -19.59 -7.99 -28.74
N SER A 208 -19.66 -8.58 -27.54
CA SER A 208 -20.87 -8.57 -26.71
C SER A 208 -21.27 -7.16 -26.28
N MET A 209 -20.30 -6.27 -26.03
CA MET A 209 -20.55 -4.87 -25.70
C MET A 209 -21.21 -4.16 -26.88
N LEU A 210 -20.69 -4.32 -28.10
CA LEU A 210 -21.24 -3.69 -29.29
C LEU A 210 -22.66 -4.16 -29.63
N GLU A 211 -23.02 -5.37 -29.24
CA GLU A 211 -24.38 -5.93 -29.37
C GLU A 211 -25.31 -5.55 -28.19
N SER A 212 -24.75 -5.09 -27.07
CA SER A 212 -25.49 -4.73 -25.86
C SER A 212 -26.18 -3.35 -25.94
N ILE A 213 -27.02 -3.04 -24.96
CA ILE A 213 -27.69 -1.73 -24.88
C ILE A 213 -26.64 -0.65 -24.59
N PRO A 214 -26.51 0.40 -25.43
CA PRO A 214 -25.57 1.48 -25.16
C PRO A 214 -25.95 2.29 -23.92
N PHE A 215 -24.96 2.67 -23.13
CA PHE A 215 -25.17 3.47 -21.92
C PHE A 215 -25.86 4.80 -22.20
N GLN A 216 -25.52 5.48 -23.30
CA GLN A 216 -26.15 6.75 -23.67
C GLN A 216 -27.66 6.60 -23.93
N ARG A 217 -28.13 5.42 -24.36
CA ARG A 217 -29.56 5.16 -24.53
C ARG A 217 -30.27 5.08 -23.19
N ILE A 218 -29.70 4.36 -22.22
CA ILE A 218 -30.29 4.28 -20.86
C ILE A 218 -30.33 5.67 -20.21
N LEU A 219 -29.24 6.45 -20.34
CA LEU A 219 -29.23 7.81 -19.85
C LEU A 219 -30.29 8.70 -20.51
N SER A 220 -30.47 8.64 -21.83
CA SER A 220 -31.45 9.50 -22.51
C SER A 220 -32.90 9.13 -22.16
N GLU A 221 -33.20 7.85 -21.97
CA GLU A 221 -34.55 7.36 -21.70
C GLU A 221 -34.94 7.45 -20.23
N ARG A 222 -34.00 7.22 -19.30
CA ARG A 222 -34.31 6.94 -17.89
C ARG A 222 -33.74 7.95 -16.89
N LYS A 223 -32.81 8.81 -17.30
CA LYS A 223 -32.23 9.82 -16.40
C LYS A 223 -33.31 10.76 -15.87
N ASN A 224 -33.28 11.02 -14.56
CA ASN A 224 -34.21 11.91 -13.86
C ASN A 224 -35.70 11.52 -14.03
N LYS A 225 -36.01 10.23 -14.27
CA LYS A 225 -37.39 9.73 -14.37
C LYS A 225 -37.96 9.19 -13.06
N PHE A 226 -37.11 9.06 -12.04
CA PHE A 226 -37.46 8.43 -10.78
C PHE A 226 -37.04 9.31 -9.62
N ASP A 227 -37.92 9.45 -8.63
CA ASP A 227 -37.69 10.28 -7.45
C ASP A 227 -36.85 9.56 -6.38
N ASN A 228 -36.95 8.23 -6.35
CA ASN A 228 -36.32 7.40 -5.33
C ASN A 228 -35.55 6.24 -5.98
N THR A 229 -34.34 6.03 -5.48
CA THR A 229 -33.48 4.92 -5.87
C THR A 229 -32.96 4.21 -4.62
N ILE A 230 -32.90 2.89 -4.65
CA ILE A 230 -32.38 2.05 -3.58
C ILE A 230 -31.20 1.25 -4.13
N VAL A 231 -30.04 1.41 -3.51
CA VAL A 231 -28.84 0.61 -3.80
C VAL A 231 -28.73 -0.51 -2.78
N VAL A 232 -28.74 -1.75 -3.25
CA VAL A 232 -28.75 -2.97 -2.44
C VAL A 232 -27.40 -3.68 -2.53
N SER A 233 -26.75 -3.82 -1.38
CA SER A 233 -25.46 -4.48 -1.22
C SER A 233 -25.57 -5.78 -0.43
N ALA A 234 -24.64 -6.71 -0.62
CA ALA A 234 -24.60 -8.03 0.04
C ALA A 234 -24.14 -7.99 1.52
N GLY A 235 -24.45 -6.93 2.25
CA GLY A 235 -24.10 -6.80 3.67
C GLY A 235 -25.01 -7.65 4.57
N PRO A 236 -24.54 -8.11 5.74
CA PRO A 236 -25.35 -8.94 6.66
C PRO A 236 -26.61 -8.23 7.19
N SER A 237 -26.64 -6.89 7.15
CA SER A 237 -27.82 -6.10 7.51
C SER A 237 -28.96 -6.20 6.50
N LEU A 238 -28.71 -6.67 5.27
CA LEU A 238 -29.72 -6.76 4.21
C LEU A 238 -30.92 -7.61 4.65
N ALA A 239 -30.69 -8.72 5.35
CA ALA A 239 -31.75 -9.61 5.83
C ALA A 239 -32.82 -8.88 6.66
N LYS A 240 -32.43 -7.85 7.43
CA LYS A 240 -33.36 -7.05 8.24
C LYS A 240 -34.23 -6.12 7.38
N GLN A 241 -33.78 -5.78 6.18
CA GLN A 241 -34.43 -4.82 5.28
C GLN A 241 -35.28 -5.49 4.21
N LEU A 242 -35.15 -6.79 3.96
CA LEU A 242 -35.91 -7.51 2.93
C LEU A 242 -37.43 -7.29 3.01
N PRO A 243 -38.09 -7.33 4.20
CA PRO A 243 -39.53 -7.07 4.29
C PRO A 243 -39.91 -5.66 3.85
N LEU A 244 -39.07 -4.67 4.18
CA LEU A 244 -39.28 -3.28 3.80
C LEU A 244 -39.04 -3.07 2.30
N LEU A 245 -37.95 -3.64 1.76
CA LEU A 245 -37.64 -3.60 0.33
C LEU A 245 -38.80 -4.17 -0.49
N LYS A 246 -39.33 -5.33 -0.10
CA LYS A 246 -40.47 -5.96 -0.77
C LYS A 246 -41.73 -5.09 -0.76
N ALA A 247 -42.00 -4.39 0.34
CA ALA A 247 -43.16 -3.51 0.47
C ALA A 247 -43.06 -2.22 -0.35
N TYR A 248 -41.85 -1.82 -0.76
CA TYR A 248 -41.58 -0.57 -1.47
C TYR A 248 -40.96 -0.76 -2.86
N GLN A 249 -40.81 -1.99 -3.35
CA GLN A 249 -40.15 -2.25 -4.64
C GLN A 249 -40.81 -1.51 -5.83
N ASP A 250 -42.13 -1.34 -5.81
CA ASP A 250 -42.85 -0.63 -6.88
C ASP A 250 -42.77 0.91 -6.76
N LYS A 251 -42.09 1.44 -5.74
CA LYS A 251 -42.02 2.89 -5.43
C LYS A 251 -40.62 3.48 -5.62
N ALA A 252 -39.62 2.66 -5.91
CA ALA A 252 -38.23 3.09 -6.07
C ALA A 252 -37.53 2.18 -7.07
N VAL A 253 -36.56 2.74 -7.79
CA VAL A 253 -35.69 1.96 -8.66
C VAL A 253 -34.67 1.20 -7.81
N ILE A 254 -34.54 -0.10 -8.03
CA ILE A 254 -33.63 -0.96 -7.27
C ILE A 254 -32.40 -1.28 -8.11
N PHE A 255 -31.24 -0.80 -7.65
CA PHE A 255 -29.93 -1.25 -8.12
C PHE A 255 -29.40 -2.31 -7.16
N CYS A 256 -29.11 -3.49 -7.68
CA CYS A 256 -28.59 -4.61 -6.91
C CYS A 256 -27.14 -4.89 -7.27
N ALA A 257 -26.28 -5.01 -6.28
CA ALA A 257 -25.00 -5.69 -6.47
C ALA A 257 -25.28 -7.19 -6.69
N ASP A 258 -24.62 -7.81 -7.68
CA ASP A 258 -24.71 -9.23 -7.98
C ASP A 258 -24.75 -10.16 -6.76
N GLY A 259 -23.87 -9.96 -5.78
CA GLY A 259 -23.82 -10.78 -4.57
C GLY A 259 -25.08 -10.75 -3.69
N ALA A 260 -25.95 -9.74 -3.86
CA ALA A 260 -27.23 -9.63 -3.16
C ALA A 260 -28.41 -10.22 -3.97
N LEU A 261 -28.22 -10.51 -5.27
CA LEU A 261 -29.29 -10.92 -6.19
C LEU A 261 -30.06 -12.13 -5.67
N SER A 262 -29.35 -13.20 -5.32
CA SER A 262 -29.97 -14.44 -4.83
C SER A 262 -30.79 -14.28 -3.54
N MET A 263 -30.46 -13.28 -2.71
CA MET A 263 -31.21 -12.99 -1.48
C MET A 263 -32.52 -12.26 -1.79
N LEU A 264 -32.51 -11.36 -2.78
CA LEU A 264 -33.68 -10.63 -3.25
C LEU A 264 -34.67 -11.57 -3.95
N GLU A 265 -34.18 -12.41 -4.86
CA GLU A 265 -35.00 -13.36 -5.60
C GLU A 265 -35.74 -14.34 -4.67
N LYS A 266 -35.07 -14.84 -3.62
CA LYS A 266 -35.69 -15.74 -2.62
C LYS A 266 -36.88 -15.12 -1.91
N GLU A 267 -36.89 -13.80 -1.74
CA GLU A 267 -37.98 -13.06 -1.13
C GLU A 267 -38.99 -12.52 -2.16
N GLY A 268 -38.81 -12.82 -3.45
CA GLY A 268 -39.65 -12.30 -4.53
C GLY A 268 -39.52 -10.79 -4.73
N ILE A 269 -38.31 -10.25 -4.54
CA ILE A 269 -37.96 -8.87 -4.86
C ILE A 269 -37.23 -8.88 -6.19
N VAL A 270 -37.72 -8.11 -7.16
CA VAL A 270 -37.13 -8.04 -8.50
C VAL A 270 -36.37 -6.72 -8.64
N PRO A 271 -35.04 -6.72 -8.76
CA PRO A 271 -34.27 -5.50 -8.99
C PRO A 271 -34.48 -4.97 -10.42
N ASP A 272 -34.38 -3.66 -10.63
CA ASP A 272 -34.42 -3.06 -11.97
C ASP A 272 -33.08 -3.21 -12.69
N TYR A 273 -31.98 -3.06 -11.93
CA TYR A 273 -30.62 -3.16 -12.42
C TYR A 273 -29.81 -4.11 -11.55
N VAL A 274 -29.03 -4.98 -12.18
CA VAL A 274 -28.05 -5.82 -11.49
C VAL A 274 -26.67 -5.45 -11.99
N THR A 275 -25.75 -5.11 -11.09
CA THR A 275 -24.40 -4.69 -11.44
C THR A 275 -23.37 -5.76 -11.13
N ASN A 276 -22.33 -5.87 -11.97
CA ASN A 276 -21.16 -6.71 -11.71
C ASN A 276 -19.90 -6.03 -12.26
N LEU A 277 -18.77 -6.23 -11.57
CA LEU A 277 -17.45 -5.83 -12.05
C LEU A 277 -16.36 -6.88 -11.80
N ASP A 278 -16.75 -8.07 -11.36
CA ASP A 278 -15.83 -9.13 -10.95
C ASP A 278 -15.13 -9.73 -12.18
N PHE A 279 -13.79 -9.75 -12.13
CA PHE A 279 -12.94 -10.30 -13.16
C PHE A 279 -12.84 -11.83 -13.06
N THR A 280 -13.43 -12.46 -12.05
CA THR A 280 -13.51 -13.92 -11.88
C THR A 280 -14.86 -14.47 -12.34
N ASP A 281 -14.88 -15.74 -12.72
CA ASP A 281 -16.12 -16.44 -13.11
C ASP A 281 -16.98 -16.86 -11.92
N LEU A 282 -16.52 -16.67 -10.68
CA LEU A 282 -17.29 -17.00 -9.47
C LEU A 282 -18.62 -16.24 -9.41
N ALA A 283 -18.68 -15.03 -9.97
CA ALA A 283 -19.89 -14.24 -10.05
C ALA A 283 -21.01 -14.94 -10.85
N MET A 284 -20.69 -15.91 -11.71
CA MET A 284 -21.67 -16.78 -12.38
C MET A 284 -22.67 -17.40 -11.40
N ASN A 285 -22.21 -17.73 -10.18
CA ASN A 285 -23.06 -18.34 -9.17
C ASN A 285 -24.22 -17.44 -8.73
N PHE A 286 -24.07 -16.12 -8.85
CA PHE A 286 -25.13 -15.18 -8.51
C PHE A 286 -26.21 -15.09 -9.59
N PHE A 287 -25.90 -15.47 -10.84
CA PHE A 287 -26.79 -15.36 -12.00
C PHE A 287 -27.45 -16.70 -12.41
N GLN A 288 -27.36 -17.74 -11.58
CA GLN A 288 -27.88 -19.08 -11.93
C GLN A 288 -29.42 -19.15 -11.97
N ASN A 289 -30.11 -18.29 -11.24
CA ASN A 289 -31.57 -18.26 -11.18
C ASN A 289 -32.15 -17.62 -12.44
N LYS A 290 -33.03 -18.38 -13.12
CA LYS A 290 -33.62 -17.99 -14.42
C LYS A 290 -34.81 -17.02 -14.31
N GLU A 291 -35.15 -16.56 -13.10
CA GLU A 291 -36.25 -15.60 -12.87
C GLU A 291 -35.84 -14.15 -13.18
N ASN A 292 -34.53 -13.88 -13.28
CA ASN A 292 -33.93 -12.56 -13.56
C ASN A 292 -34.11 -12.04 -15.02
N LYS A 293 -35.17 -12.42 -15.74
CA LYS A 293 -35.34 -12.02 -17.16
C LYS A 293 -35.74 -10.56 -17.36
N THR A 294 -36.20 -9.88 -16.31
CA THR A 294 -36.75 -8.52 -16.39
C THR A 294 -35.72 -7.43 -16.07
N SER A 295 -34.67 -7.76 -15.31
CA SER A 295 -33.67 -6.79 -14.87
C SER A 295 -32.68 -6.47 -15.98
N LEU A 296 -32.17 -5.24 -16.02
CA LEU A 296 -31.04 -4.88 -16.87
C LEU A 296 -29.73 -5.20 -16.17
N ASN A 297 -28.94 -6.11 -16.73
CA ASN A 297 -27.62 -6.43 -16.21
C ASN A 297 -26.60 -5.39 -16.71
N ILE A 298 -25.93 -4.71 -15.78
CA ILE A 298 -24.91 -3.70 -16.09
C ILE A 298 -23.55 -4.22 -15.66
N LEU A 299 -22.71 -4.51 -16.65
CA LEU A 299 -21.40 -5.13 -16.45
C LEU A 299 -20.30 -4.11 -16.69
N SER A 300 -19.24 -4.18 -15.89
CA SER A 300 -17.98 -3.52 -16.21
C SER A 300 -17.36 -4.14 -17.45
N CYS A 301 -16.64 -3.36 -18.25
CA CYS A 301 -15.85 -3.88 -19.35
C CYS A 301 -14.83 -4.95 -18.91
N ALA A 302 -14.43 -4.94 -17.64
CA ALA A 302 -13.52 -5.90 -17.02
C ALA A 302 -14.20 -7.14 -16.40
N THR A 303 -15.53 -7.25 -16.50
CA THR A 303 -16.26 -8.44 -16.02
C THR A 303 -15.76 -9.70 -16.74
N HIS A 304 -15.67 -10.83 -16.01
CA HIS A 304 -15.21 -12.08 -16.59
C HIS A 304 -16.04 -12.48 -17.84
N PRO A 305 -15.40 -12.86 -18.97
CA PRO A 305 -16.10 -13.16 -20.22
C PRO A 305 -17.22 -14.20 -20.07
N ASN A 306 -17.02 -15.27 -19.28
CA ASN A 306 -18.08 -16.27 -19.05
C ASN A 306 -19.38 -15.66 -18.50
N VAL A 307 -19.29 -14.65 -17.62
CA VAL A 307 -20.45 -13.94 -17.09
C VAL A 307 -21.15 -13.17 -18.22
N VAL A 308 -20.38 -12.40 -19.01
CA VAL A 308 -20.89 -11.67 -20.17
C VAL A 308 -21.58 -12.59 -21.17
N HIS A 309 -20.97 -13.74 -21.52
CA HIS A 309 -21.53 -14.69 -22.48
C HIS A 309 -22.78 -15.39 -21.97
N SER A 310 -22.84 -15.70 -20.66
CA SER A 310 -24.00 -16.38 -20.06
C SER A 310 -25.23 -15.49 -19.98
N LEU A 311 -25.02 -14.20 -19.71
CA LEU A 311 -26.05 -13.17 -19.68
C LEU A 311 -26.39 -12.67 -21.09
N LYS A 312 -26.39 -13.58 -22.08
CA LYS A 312 -26.71 -13.38 -23.52
C LYS A 312 -27.27 -11.98 -23.76
N ALA A 313 -26.60 -11.15 -24.55
CA ALA A 313 -26.77 -9.68 -24.69
C ALA A 313 -28.20 -9.07 -24.70
N GLU A 314 -29.26 -9.86 -24.75
CA GLU A 314 -30.63 -9.49 -24.39
C GLU A 314 -30.71 -9.04 -22.92
N ASN A 315 -30.99 -7.75 -22.68
CA ASN A 315 -31.01 -7.08 -21.38
C ASN A 315 -29.66 -7.00 -20.65
N CYS A 316 -28.58 -6.79 -21.42
CA CYS A 316 -27.26 -6.46 -20.89
C CYS A 316 -26.79 -5.08 -21.38
N MET A 317 -25.98 -4.42 -20.56
CA MET A 317 -25.24 -3.21 -20.88
C MET A 317 -23.82 -3.38 -20.36
N ILE A 318 -22.81 -3.15 -21.20
CA ILE A 318 -21.40 -3.18 -20.79
C ILE A 318 -20.85 -1.76 -20.85
N VAL A 319 -20.33 -1.26 -19.73
CA VAL A 319 -19.81 0.11 -19.60
C VAL A 319 -18.30 0.13 -19.48
N LEU A 320 -17.67 1.19 -20.00
CA LEU A 320 -16.22 1.35 -19.88
C LEU A 320 -15.86 2.04 -18.57
N ARG A 321 -14.69 1.70 -18.01
CA ARG A 321 -14.17 2.41 -16.85
C ARG A 321 -13.63 3.77 -17.25
N ASN A 322 -13.80 4.77 -16.39
CA ASN A 322 -13.26 6.12 -16.59
C ASN A 322 -11.73 6.16 -16.40
N LYS A 323 -10.99 5.55 -17.33
CA LYS A 323 -9.52 5.58 -17.38
C LYS A 323 -9.05 5.90 -18.80
N ALA A 324 -7.92 6.58 -18.90
CA ALA A 324 -7.31 6.98 -20.18
C ALA A 324 -7.11 5.80 -21.16
N LEU A 325 -6.83 4.60 -20.63
CA LEU A 325 -6.69 3.38 -21.44
C LEU A 325 -7.94 3.07 -22.27
N TYR A 326 -9.13 3.14 -21.66
CA TYR A 326 -10.40 2.80 -22.33
C TYR A 326 -10.94 3.96 -23.16
N GLN A 327 -10.67 5.21 -22.77
CA GLN A 327 -11.08 6.41 -23.52
C GLN A 327 -10.47 6.46 -24.92
N ARG A 328 -9.28 5.89 -25.11
CA ARG A 328 -8.60 5.84 -26.42
C ARG A 328 -9.37 5.09 -27.51
N PHE A 329 -10.31 4.22 -27.14
CA PHE A 329 -11.15 3.51 -28.11
C PHE A 329 -12.28 4.38 -28.68
N ASN A 330 -12.56 5.56 -28.11
CA ASN A 330 -13.60 6.50 -28.55
C ASN A 330 -15.01 5.87 -28.65
N LEU A 331 -15.32 4.92 -27.77
CA LEU A 331 -16.60 4.20 -27.70
C LEU A 331 -17.59 4.96 -26.79
N ASN A 332 -17.84 6.23 -27.12
CA ASN A 332 -18.58 7.17 -26.26
C ASN A 332 -20.03 6.73 -25.95
N ASP A 333 -20.63 5.95 -26.83
CA ASP A 333 -22.00 5.43 -26.68
C ASP A 333 -22.14 4.48 -25.48
N PHE A 334 -21.04 3.84 -25.06
CA PHE A 334 -21.00 2.89 -23.94
C PHE A 334 -20.60 3.52 -22.60
N GLY A 335 -20.28 4.82 -22.61
CA GLY A 335 -20.00 5.60 -21.39
C GLY A 335 -18.68 5.27 -20.70
N TYR A 336 -18.19 6.24 -19.92
CA TYR A 336 -16.98 6.11 -19.11
C TYR A 336 -17.33 6.41 -17.65
N ILE A 337 -17.47 5.36 -16.85
CA ILE A 337 -18.01 5.44 -15.48
C ILE A 337 -16.91 5.10 -14.48
N ASP A 338 -16.91 5.78 -13.34
CA ASP A 338 -16.09 5.34 -12.21
C ASP A 338 -16.76 4.12 -11.55
N THR A 339 -16.32 2.93 -11.96
CA THR A 339 -16.86 1.68 -11.41
C THR A 339 -16.33 1.40 -9.99
N GLY A 340 -15.35 2.15 -9.49
CA GLY A 340 -14.68 1.87 -8.22
C GLY A 340 -14.01 0.49 -8.17
N THR A 341 -13.87 -0.05 -6.96
CA THR A 341 -13.30 -1.38 -6.64
C THR A 341 -14.32 -2.38 -6.12
N HIS A 342 -15.54 -1.94 -5.81
CA HIS A 342 -16.61 -2.77 -5.26
C HIS A 342 -17.89 -2.59 -6.06
N VAL A 343 -18.65 -3.67 -6.26
CA VAL A 343 -19.89 -3.66 -7.06
C VAL A 343 -20.91 -2.63 -6.54
N SER A 344 -20.98 -2.42 -5.22
CA SER A 344 -21.88 -1.40 -4.64
C SER A 344 -21.48 0.03 -4.95
N HIS A 345 -20.18 0.33 -5.09
CA HIS A 345 -19.72 1.63 -5.56
C HIS A 345 -20.19 1.86 -7.01
N PHE A 346 -20.09 0.81 -7.84
CA PHE A 346 -20.56 0.86 -9.21
C PHE A 346 -22.08 1.09 -9.29
N SER A 347 -22.87 0.36 -8.49
CA SER A 347 -24.32 0.59 -8.34
C SER A 347 -24.62 2.03 -7.93
N TYR A 348 -23.92 2.56 -6.93
CA TYR A 348 -24.12 3.92 -6.43
C TYR A 348 -23.78 4.99 -7.44
N THR A 349 -22.77 4.77 -8.29
CA THR A 349 -22.37 5.74 -9.32
C THR A 349 -23.35 5.79 -10.49
N LEU A 350 -24.05 4.68 -10.74
CA LEU A 350 -25.08 4.58 -11.78
C LEU A 350 -26.44 5.15 -11.33
N ALA A 351 -26.79 4.96 -10.06
CA ALA A 351 -27.97 5.51 -9.40
C ALA A 351 -27.93 7.04 -9.37
#